data_AF-A0AA37SA57-F1
#
_entry.id   AF-A0AA37SA57-F1
#
_cell.length_a   1.000
_cell.length_b   1.000
_cell.length_c   1.000
_cell.angle_alpha   90.00
_cell.angle_beta   90.00
_cell.angle_gamma   90.00
#
_symmetry.space_group_name_H-M   'P 1'
#
loop_
_entity.id
_entity.type
_entity.pdbx_description
1 polymer ?
#
loop_
_entity_poly.entity_id
_entity_poly.type
_entity_poly.pdbx_seq_one_letter_code
_entity_poly.pdbx_strand_id
1 'polypeptide(L)'
;MNLRNNKVFIDASLFMGMHSENETVRQRSVGFMASCFKDQVFMNLEQVGLCDEHVWQYERQIQDAYYPFMDVLHSEMDVQRVGYCEADIARINEDDRFASAHLSVQQKLLIAQVINQNGVLFTHDQALHAQNSFQEYLGQFEEHLTPSITITKAEKIPTPEMPQEPVFSTILDALYETSKVLVVPFKSSASGSEQYV
;
A
#
# COMPACT_ATOMS: atom_id res chain seq x y z
N MET A 1 8.32 1.95 14.53
CA MET A 1 7.92 3.38 14.53
C MET A 1 6.53 3.50 15.18
N ASN A 2 6.13 4.59 15.86
CA ASN A 2 4.78 4.69 16.43
C ASN A 2 3.80 5.20 15.36
N LEU A 3 3.13 4.28 14.68
CA LEU A 3 2.29 4.56 13.51
C LEU A 3 0.96 5.23 13.85
N ARG A 4 0.61 5.38 15.14
CA ARG A 4 -0.66 5.97 15.58
C ARG A 4 -0.83 7.45 15.23
N ASN A 5 0.25 8.14 14.84
CA ASN A 5 0.21 9.56 14.49
C ASN A 5 0.65 9.87 13.05
N ASN A 6 1.17 8.89 12.29
CA ASN A 6 1.67 9.12 10.94
C ASN A 6 0.60 8.72 9.92
N LYS A 7 0.50 9.48 8.83
CA LYS A 7 -0.36 9.10 7.71
C LYS A 7 0.18 7.85 7.03
N VAL A 8 -0.69 6.86 6.82
CA VAL A 8 -0.32 5.63 6.10
C VAL A 8 -0.52 5.85 4.61
N PHE A 9 0.58 5.89 3.87
CA PHE A 9 0.55 5.93 2.41
C PHE A 9 0.68 4.53 1.83
N ILE A 10 -0.10 4.25 0.78
CA ILE A 10 0.03 3.08 -0.06
C ILE A 10 0.24 3.51 -1.50
N ASP A 11 0.92 2.67 -2.28
CA ASP A 11 1.13 2.89 -3.70
C ASP A 11 0.47 1.80 -4.56
N ALA A 12 0.59 1.95 -5.87
CA ALA A 12 0.02 1.00 -6.81
C ALA A 12 0.59 -0.41 -6.59
N SER A 13 1.87 -0.53 -6.21
CA SER A 13 2.52 -1.82 -6.02
C SER A 13 1.90 -2.60 -4.85
N LEU A 14 1.57 -1.94 -3.74
CA LEU A 14 0.86 -2.56 -2.64
C LEU A 14 -0.56 -2.95 -3.06
N PHE A 15 -1.26 -2.02 -3.70
CA PHE A 15 -2.66 -2.21 -4.04
C PHE A 15 -2.85 -3.33 -5.06
N MET A 16 -2.11 -3.29 -6.17
CA MET A 16 -2.06 -4.37 -7.17
C MET A 16 -1.44 -5.65 -6.60
N GLY A 17 -0.64 -5.53 -5.54
CA GLY A 17 -0.12 -6.65 -4.77
C GLY A 17 -1.21 -7.57 -4.25
N MET A 18 -2.42 -7.07 -3.97
CA MET A 18 -3.58 -7.90 -3.60
C MET A 18 -3.97 -8.92 -4.68
N HIS A 19 -3.57 -8.71 -5.93
CA HIS A 19 -3.83 -9.62 -7.06
C HIS A 19 -2.55 -10.23 -7.62
N SER A 20 -1.44 -10.15 -6.87
CA SER A 20 -0.14 -10.67 -7.28
C SER A 20 -0.16 -12.19 -7.52
N GLU A 21 0.51 -12.64 -8.59
CA GLU A 21 0.80 -14.06 -8.82
C GLU A 21 1.74 -14.64 -7.75
N ASN A 22 2.62 -13.79 -7.19
CA ASN A 22 3.47 -14.15 -6.07
C ASN A 22 2.64 -14.17 -4.77
N GLU A 23 2.45 -15.38 -4.23
CA GLU A 23 1.68 -15.64 -3.00
C GLU A 23 2.11 -14.76 -1.83
N THR A 24 3.42 -14.58 -1.61
CA THR A 24 3.95 -13.82 -0.48
C THR A 24 3.60 -12.34 -0.59
N VAL A 25 3.75 -11.76 -1.79
CA VAL A 25 3.34 -10.37 -2.06
C VAL A 25 1.83 -10.22 -1.86
N ARG A 26 1.06 -11.21 -2.34
CA ARG A 26 -0.40 -11.21 -2.21
C ARG A 26 -0.86 -11.24 -0.75
N GLN A 27 -0.35 -12.19 0.03
CA GLN A 27 -0.70 -12.32 1.44
C GLN A 27 -0.30 -11.09 2.25
N ARG A 28 0.88 -10.50 1.98
CA ARG A 28 1.31 -9.26 2.65
C ARG A 28 0.39 -8.09 2.31
N SER A 29 0.01 -7.94 1.05
CA SER A 29 -0.84 -6.84 0.60
C SER A 29 -2.26 -6.97 1.14
N VAL A 30 -2.86 -8.16 1.05
CA VAL A 30 -4.18 -8.44 1.61
C VAL A 30 -4.17 -8.26 3.12
N GLY A 31 -3.19 -8.85 3.82
CA GLY A 31 -3.09 -8.74 5.27
C GLY A 31 -2.91 -7.30 5.75
N PHE A 32 -2.15 -6.49 5.01
CA PHE A 32 -2.00 -5.06 5.29
C PHE A 32 -3.29 -4.28 5.04
N MET A 33 -3.93 -4.46 3.88
CA MET A 33 -5.17 -3.76 3.55
C MET A 33 -6.31 -4.15 4.50
N ALA A 34 -6.35 -5.42 4.90
CA ALA A 34 -7.24 -5.91 5.93
C ALA A 34 -6.94 -5.23 7.28
N SER A 35 -5.69 -5.19 7.74
CA SER A 35 -5.34 -4.58 9.03
C SER A 35 -5.66 -3.08 9.10
N CYS A 36 -5.57 -2.36 7.97
CA CYS A 36 -5.95 -0.96 7.84
C CYS A 36 -7.43 -0.73 7.46
N PHE A 37 -8.28 -1.77 7.38
CA PHE A 37 -9.62 -1.66 6.80
C PHE A 37 -10.56 -0.70 7.53
N LYS A 38 -10.34 -0.49 8.84
CA LYS A 38 -11.10 0.49 9.65
C LYS A 38 -10.37 1.83 9.83
N ASP A 39 -9.17 1.92 9.31
CA ASP A 39 -8.33 3.10 9.38
C ASP A 39 -8.36 3.87 8.06
N GLN A 40 -7.81 5.07 8.09
CA GLN A 40 -7.64 5.91 6.91
C GLN A 40 -6.27 5.63 6.27
N VAL A 41 -6.27 5.40 4.95
CA VAL A 41 -5.04 5.29 4.14
C VAL A 41 -5.03 6.37 3.07
N PHE A 42 -3.83 6.71 2.60
CA PHE A 42 -3.59 7.73 1.60
C PHE A 42 -2.97 7.11 0.37
N MET A 43 -3.49 7.48 -0.79
CA MET A 43 -2.90 7.14 -2.08
C MET A 43 -2.94 8.39 -2.95
N ASN A 44 -1.90 8.65 -3.73
CA ASN A 44 -1.92 9.80 -4.60
C ASN A 44 -2.61 9.52 -5.94
N LEU A 45 -3.05 10.57 -6.64
CA LEU A 45 -3.81 10.41 -7.89
C LEU A 45 -3.01 9.75 -9.02
N GLU A 46 -1.68 9.90 -9.03
CA GLU A 46 -0.81 9.20 -9.99
C GLU A 46 -0.84 7.69 -9.74
N GLN A 47 -0.75 7.26 -8.48
CA GLN A 47 -0.81 5.84 -8.09
C GLN A 47 -2.18 5.21 -8.40
N VAL A 48 -3.27 5.97 -8.23
CA VAL A 48 -4.60 5.53 -8.68
C VAL A 48 -4.59 5.31 -10.21
N GLY A 49 -4.02 6.24 -10.97
CA GLY A 49 -3.89 6.13 -12.42
C GLY A 49 -3.06 4.92 -12.85
N LEU A 50 -1.97 4.60 -12.15
CA LEU A 50 -1.12 3.43 -12.43
C LEU A 50 -1.88 2.11 -12.20
N CYS A 51 -2.71 2.03 -11.16
CA CYS A 51 -3.59 0.87 -10.94
C CYS A 51 -4.58 0.69 -12.10
N ASP A 52 -5.29 1.76 -12.47
CA ASP A 52 -6.29 1.72 -13.53
C ASP A 52 -5.66 1.40 -14.89
N GLU A 53 -4.52 2.03 -15.22
CA GLU A 53 -3.78 1.78 -16.46
C GLU A 53 -3.43 0.30 -16.60
N HIS A 54 -3.01 -0.34 -15.51
CA HIS A 54 -2.69 -1.77 -15.49
C HIS A 54 -3.94 -2.64 -15.73
N VAL A 55 -5.02 -2.40 -14.98
CA VAL A 55 -6.27 -3.17 -15.10
C VAL A 55 -6.90 -3.02 -16.49
N TRP A 56 -6.78 -1.85 -17.11
CA TRP A 56 -7.31 -1.59 -18.45
C TRP A 56 -6.61 -2.38 -19.57
N GLN A 57 -5.43 -2.96 -19.32
CA GLN A 57 -4.78 -3.86 -20.28
C GLN A 57 -5.43 -5.25 -20.36
N TYR A 58 -6.26 -5.63 -19.37
CA TYR A 58 -6.90 -6.94 -19.33
C TYR A 58 -8.18 -6.98 -20.16
N GLU A 59 -8.61 -8.19 -20.54
CA GLU A 59 -9.88 -8.38 -21.23
C GLU A 59 -11.07 -7.92 -20.37
N ARG A 60 -12.14 -7.48 -21.05
CA ARG A 60 -13.33 -6.93 -20.39
C ARG A 60 -13.92 -7.88 -19.33
N GLN A 61 -13.88 -9.19 -19.57
CA GLN A 61 -14.40 -10.19 -18.62
C GLN A 61 -13.63 -10.20 -17.29
N ILE A 62 -12.32 -9.97 -17.32
CA ILE A 62 -11.48 -9.87 -16.13
C ILE A 62 -11.79 -8.57 -15.39
N GLN A 63 -11.91 -7.46 -16.14
CA GLN A 63 -12.32 -6.17 -15.58
C GLN A 63 -13.69 -6.25 -14.90
N ASP A 64 -14.67 -6.92 -15.51
CA ASP A 64 -16.03 -7.09 -14.97
C ASP A 64 -16.05 -7.91 -13.67
N ALA A 65 -15.10 -8.83 -13.49
CA ALA A 65 -14.93 -9.58 -12.26
C ALA A 65 -14.19 -8.76 -11.17
N TYR A 66 -13.32 -7.84 -11.58
CA TYR A 66 -12.50 -7.03 -10.69
C TYR A 66 -13.20 -5.79 -10.15
N TYR A 67 -13.84 -4.99 -11.01
CA TYR A 67 -14.41 -3.69 -10.59
C TYR A 67 -15.49 -3.77 -9.50
N PRO A 68 -16.34 -4.81 -9.41
CA PRO A 68 -17.26 -4.95 -8.28
C PRO A 68 -16.55 -5.01 -6.91
N PHE A 69 -15.40 -5.69 -6.82
CA PHE A 69 -14.57 -5.70 -5.61
C PHE A 69 -14.08 -4.29 -5.29
N MET A 70 -13.59 -3.56 -6.29
CA MET A 70 -13.08 -2.19 -6.14
C MET A 70 -14.15 -1.20 -5.68
N ASP A 71 -15.35 -1.28 -6.26
CA ASP A 71 -16.45 -0.39 -5.93
C ASP A 71 -16.86 -0.55 -4.45
N VAL A 72 -16.94 -1.79 -3.97
CA VAL A 72 -17.25 -2.07 -2.56
C VAL A 72 -16.08 -1.70 -1.66
N LEU A 73 -14.84 -2.03 -2.03
CA LEU A 73 -13.65 -1.66 -1.25
C LEU A 73 -13.60 -0.14 -1.02
N HIS A 74 -13.81 0.67 -2.06
CA HIS A 74 -13.82 2.12 -1.95
C HIS A 74 -15.03 2.69 -1.20
N SER A 75 -16.11 1.91 -1.05
CA SER A 75 -17.28 2.31 -0.28
C SER A 75 -17.12 1.98 1.21
N GLU A 76 -16.33 0.95 1.53
CA GLU A 76 -16.17 0.45 2.90
C GLU A 76 -14.87 0.90 3.58
N MET A 77 -13.81 1.18 2.80
CA MET A 77 -12.50 1.61 3.30
C MET A 77 -12.27 3.10 3.02
N ASP A 78 -11.72 3.81 4.00
CA ASP A 78 -11.42 5.24 3.88
C ASP A 78 -10.07 5.48 3.17
N VAL A 79 -10.11 5.46 1.83
CA VAL A 79 -8.96 5.74 0.97
C VAL A 79 -8.98 7.21 0.52
N GLN A 80 -8.08 8.02 1.11
CA GLN A 80 -7.91 9.43 0.77
C GLN A 80 -7.03 9.57 -0.47
N ARG A 81 -7.61 10.13 -1.54
CA ARG A 81 -6.92 10.40 -2.81
C ARG A 81 -6.38 11.82 -2.83
N VAL A 82 -5.05 11.96 -2.82
CA VAL A 82 -4.39 13.27 -2.67
C VAL A 82 -3.51 13.61 -3.87
N GLY A 83 -3.64 14.82 -4.41
CA GLY A 83 -2.75 15.32 -5.46
C GLY A 83 -1.40 15.77 -4.90
N TYR A 84 -0.39 15.86 -5.77
CA TYR A 84 0.83 16.59 -5.46
C TYR A 84 0.55 18.09 -5.31
N CYS A 85 1.39 18.78 -4.54
CA CYS A 85 1.38 20.23 -4.40
C CYS A 85 2.75 20.83 -4.68
N GLU A 86 2.82 22.17 -4.76
CA GLU A 86 4.07 22.90 -5.01
C GLU A 86 5.17 22.56 -3.97
N ALA A 87 4.79 22.28 -2.72
CA ALA A 87 5.73 21.91 -1.67
C ALA A 87 6.42 20.56 -1.93
N ASP A 88 5.75 19.63 -2.63
CA ASP A 88 6.33 18.32 -2.98
C ASP A 88 7.41 18.48 -4.05
N ILE A 89 7.17 19.37 -5.02
CA ILE A 89 8.14 19.72 -6.05
C ILE A 89 9.32 20.49 -5.43
N ALA A 90 9.05 21.45 -4.54
CA ALA A 90 10.10 22.19 -3.85
C ALA A 90 11.01 21.27 -3.03
N ARG A 91 10.43 20.30 -2.30
CA ARG A 91 11.18 19.31 -1.51
C ARG A 91 12.22 18.56 -2.33
N ILE A 92 11.88 18.11 -3.54
CA ILE A 92 12.81 17.38 -4.41
C ILE A 92 14.04 18.23 -4.77
N ASN A 93 13.85 19.54 -4.93
CA ASN A 93 14.93 20.47 -5.30
C ASN A 93 15.78 20.90 -4.10
N GLU A 94 15.21 20.93 -2.90
CA GLU A 94 15.86 21.43 -1.68
C GLU A 94 16.54 20.35 -0.84
N ASP A 95 16.07 19.11 -0.90
CA ASP A 95 16.61 18.00 -0.12
C ASP A 95 17.63 17.20 -0.97
N ASP A 96 18.92 17.41 -0.65
CA ASP A 96 20.07 16.82 -1.36
C ASP A 96 20.01 15.29 -1.46
N ARG A 97 19.26 14.60 -0.60
CA ARG A 97 19.05 13.16 -0.68
C ARG A 97 18.46 12.77 -2.04
N PHE A 98 17.54 13.57 -2.59
CA PHE A 98 16.92 13.31 -3.89
C PHE A 98 17.87 13.49 -5.08
N ALA A 99 18.88 14.37 -4.96
CA ALA A 99 19.88 14.55 -6.02
C ALA A 99 20.75 13.30 -6.21
N SER A 100 21.07 12.63 -5.10
CA SER A 100 21.89 11.41 -5.09
C SER A 100 21.08 10.11 -5.32
N ALA A 101 19.76 10.17 -5.16
CA ALA A 101 18.88 9.00 -5.29
C ALA A 101 18.68 8.58 -6.75
N HIS A 102 18.87 7.28 -7.01
CA HIS A 102 18.67 6.67 -8.32
C HIS A 102 17.20 6.26 -8.51
N LEU A 103 16.32 7.26 -8.50
CA LEU A 103 14.87 7.11 -8.58
C LEU A 103 14.30 7.87 -9.79
N SER A 104 13.17 7.40 -10.31
CA SER A 104 12.37 8.14 -11.28
C SER A 104 11.77 9.41 -10.67
N VAL A 105 11.33 10.35 -11.49
CA VAL A 105 10.68 11.59 -11.01
C VAL A 105 9.42 11.26 -10.20
N GLN A 106 8.64 10.28 -10.66
CA GLN A 106 7.44 9.77 -9.99
C GLN A 106 7.75 9.26 -8.59
N GLN A 107 8.77 8.40 -8.46
CA GLN A 107 9.21 7.87 -7.16
C GLN A 107 9.70 8.99 -6.23
N LYS A 108 10.41 9.98 -6.77
CA LYS A 108 10.85 11.15 -5.98
C LYS A 108 9.66 11.98 -5.49
N LEU A 109 8.65 12.22 -6.33
CA LEU A 109 7.44 12.95 -5.97
C LEU A 109 6.61 12.20 -4.91
N LEU A 110 6.45 10.89 -5.05
CA LEU A 110 5.78 10.06 -4.05
C LEU A 110 6.46 10.18 -2.69
N ILE A 111 7.77 9.97 -2.60
CA ILE A 111 8.51 10.08 -1.32
C ILE A 111 8.47 11.52 -0.78
N ALA A 112 8.62 12.54 -1.63
CA ALA A 112 8.54 13.93 -1.21
C ALA A 112 7.18 14.26 -0.57
N GLN A 113 6.10 13.77 -1.16
CA GLN A 113 4.74 13.93 -0.64
C GLN A 113 4.57 13.22 0.71
N VAL A 114 5.08 11.98 0.84
CA VAL A 114 5.06 11.23 2.10
C VAL A 114 5.78 12.00 3.21
N ILE A 115 6.97 12.53 2.92
CA ILE A 115 7.75 13.35 3.87
C ILE A 115 6.98 14.60 4.28
N ASN A 116 6.49 15.38 3.32
CA ASN A 116 5.79 16.64 3.60
C ASN A 116 4.49 16.44 4.39
N GLN A 117 3.88 15.26 4.27
CA GLN A 117 2.67 14.90 5.00
C GLN A 117 2.92 14.13 6.30
N ASN A 118 4.19 14.03 6.76
CA ASN A 118 4.59 13.25 7.93
C ASN A 118 4.03 11.81 7.89
N GLY A 119 4.15 11.18 6.71
CA GLY A 119 3.61 9.86 6.44
C GLY A 119 4.66 8.74 6.47
N VAL A 120 4.17 7.53 6.27
CA VAL A 120 4.96 6.31 6.05
C VAL A 120 4.37 5.58 4.84
N LEU A 121 5.21 5.24 3.87
CA LEU A 121 4.84 4.56 2.64
C LEU A 121 5.00 3.05 2.75
N PHE A 122 3.95 2.31 2.44
CA PHE A 122 4.00 0.86 2.24
C PHE A 122 3.99 0.56 0.75
N THR A 123 5.03 -0.14 0.30
CA THR A 123 5.33 -0.37 -1.12
C THR A 123 6.07 -1.69 -1.28
N HIS A 124 5.90 -2.34 -2.43
CA HIS A 124 6.72 -3.47 -2.90
C HIS A 124 7.80 -3.03 -3.91
N ASP A 125 7.87 -1.75 -4.26
CA ASP A 125 8.87 -1.20 -5.19
C ASP A 125 10.30 -1.37 -4.64
N GLN A 126 11.05 -2.25 -5.28
CA GLN A 126 12.41 -2.59 -4.86
C GLN A 126 13.39 -1.42 -5.03
N ALA A 127 13.15 -0.51 -5.99
CA ALA A 127 14.02 0.63 -6.19
C ALA A 127 13.90 1.63 -5.03
N LEU A 128 12.69 1.80 -4.48
CA LEU A 128 12.45 2.57 -3.26
C LEU A 128 13.10 1.90 -2.04
N HIS A 129 12.89 0.60 -1.84
CA HIS A 129 13.53 -0.15 -0.76
C HIS A 129 15.06 -0.16 -0.82
N ALA A 130 15.65 -0.06 -2.02
CA ALA A 130 17.09 0.03 -2.19
C ALA A 130 17.67 1.41 -1.82
N GLN A 131 16.85 2.46 -1.65
CA GLN A 131 17.33 3.78 -1.24
C GLN A 131 17.48 3.87 0.27
N ASN A 132 18.72 3.82 0.76
CA ASN A 132 19.00 3.96 2.20
C ASN A 132 18.59 5.32 2.77
N SER A 133 18.59 6.38 1.96
CA SER A 133 18.37 7.77 2.40
C SER A 133 16.93 8.09 2.83
N PHE A 134 15.99 7.18 2.58
CA PHE A 134 14.56 7.39 2.84
C PHE A 134 13.92 6.24 3.64
N GLN A 135 14.72 5.32 4.20
CA GLN A 135 14.21 4.14 4.90
C GLN A 135 13.29 4.50 6.07
N GLU A 136 13.51 5.64 6.72
CA GLU A 136 12.66 6.11 7.82
C GLU A 136 11.22 6.47 7.39
N TYR A 137 10.97 6.63 6.09
CA TYR A 137 9.65 6.89 5.51
C TYR A 137 9.05 5.65 4.86
N LEU A 138 9.74 4.50 4.88
CA LEU A 138 9.25 3.24 4.34
C LEU A 138 8.77 2.32 5.46
N GLY A 139 7.54 1.86 5.32
CA GLY A 139 6.91 0.94 6.25
C GLY A 139 7.36 -0.50 6.02
N GLN A 140 7.40 -1.28 7.10
CA GLN A 140 7.65 -2.72 7.05
C GLN A 140 6.35 -3.48 7.28
N PHE A 141 5.97 -4.35 6.34
CA PHE A 141 4.71 -5.11 6.42
C PHE A 141 4.63 -5.98 7.69
N GLU A 142 5.76 -6.53 8.16
CA GLU A 142 5.84 -7.45 9.30
C GLU A 142 5.52 -6.76 10.64
N GLU A 143 5.80 -5.47 10.78
CA GLU A 143 5.45 -4.68 11.98
C GLU A 143 3.94 -4.39 12.08
N HIS A 144 3.20 -4.51 10.96
CA HIS A 144 1.78 -4.19 10.87
C HIS A 144 0.84 -5.39 10.96
N LEU A 145 1.38 -6.60 10.84
CA LEU A 145 0.63 -7.85 10.94
C LEU A 145 0.56 -8.39 12.38
N THR A 146 1.18 -7.71 13.35
CA THR A 146 1.11 -8.09 14.77
C THR A 146 0.11 -7.21 15.53
N PRO A 147 -0.97 -7.77 16.10
CA PRO A 147 -1.80 -7.03 17.04
C PRO A 147 -0.95 -6.60 18.23
N SER A 148 -1.01 -5.31 18.57
CA SER A 148 -0.32 -4.77 19.76
C SER A 148 -0.93 -5.34 21.05
N ILE A 149 -0.48 -6.52 21.49
CA ILE A 149 -0.75 -6.99 22.86
C ILE A 149 0.13 -6.16 23.80
N THR A 150 -0.44 -5.10 24.36
CA THR A 150 0.19 -4.38 25.47
C THR A 150 -0.05 -5.16 26.75
N ILE A 151 0.87 -6.05 27.13
CA ILE A 151 0.85 -6.68 28.46
C ILE A 151 1.44 -5.68 29.46
N THR A 152 0.59 -4.87 30.10
CA THR A 152 0.92 -4.22 31.36
C THR A 152 0.53 -5.12 32.53
N LYS A 153 1.39 -5.15 33.55
CA LYS A 153 1.42 -6.09 34.68
C LYS A 153 0.08 -6.33 35.37
N ALA A 154 -0.22 -7.62 35.53
CA ALA A 154 -0.84 -8.29 36.68
C ALA A 154 -2.05 -7.62 37.35
N GLU A 155 -3.25 -7.92 36.85
CA GLU A 155 -4.44 -8.09 37.69
C GLU A 155 -5.50 -8.91 36.92
N LYS A 156 -5.90 -10.04 37.52
CA LYS A 156 -7.09 -10.88 37.25
C LYS A 156 -7.49 -11.07 35.78
N ILE A 157 -7.12 -12.21 35.19
CA ILE A 157 -7.54 -12.67 33.84
C ILE A 157 -9.07 -12.64 33.72
N PRO A 158 -9.70 -11.72 32.96
CA PRO A 158 -10.90 -12.05 32.22
C PRO A 158 -10.44 -12.83 30.99
N THR A 159 -11.18 -13.85 30.58
CA THR A 159 -10.95 -14.53 29.30
C THR A 159 -10.76 -13.46 28.21
N PRO A 160 -9.60 -13.39 27.52
CA PRO A 160 -9.43 -12.42 26.46
C PRO A 160 -10.38 -12.83 25.34
N GLU A 161 -11.42 -12.02 25.08
CA GLU A 161 -11.96 -11.99 23.72
C GLU A 161 -10.79 -11.58 22.83
N MET A 162 -10.42 -12.48 21.92
CA MET A 162 -9.42 -12.15 20.91
C MET A 162 -9.92 -10.90 20.18
N PRO A 163 -9.07 -9.87 19.98
CA PRO A 163 -9.37 -8.87 18.97
C PRO A 163 -9.63 -9.64 17.69
N GLN A 164 -10.84 -9.56 17.13
CA GLN A 164 -11.09 -10.11 15.81
C GLN A 164 -10.08 -9.45 14.88
N GLU A 165 -9.24 -10.25 14.23
CA GLU A 165 -8.42 -9.76 13.12
C GLU A 165 -9.34 -8.96 12.20
N PRO A 166 -8.94 -7.76 11.73
CA PRO A 166 -9.81 -7.04 10.82
C PRO A 166 -9.89 -7.86 9.55
N VAL A 167 -11.01 -8.55 9.38
CA VAL A 167 -11.38 -9.23 8.15
C VAL A 167 -12.20 -8.23 7.35
N PHE A 168 -12.07 -8.23 6.02
CA PHE A 168 -12.98 -7.47 5.17
C PHE A 168 -14.44 -7.83 5.49
N SER A 169 -15.39 -7.03 5.01
CA SER A 169 -16.80 -7.45 5.11
C SER A 169 -17.01 -8.76 4.34
N THR A 170 -17.99 -9.56 4.73
CA THR A 170 -18.31 -10.81 4.03
C THR A 170 -18.61 -10.61 2.54
N ILE A 171 -19.20 -9.47 2.18
CA ILE A 171 -19.47 -9.11 0.79
C ILE A 171 -18.15 -8.83 0.06
N LEU A 172 -17.29 -8.02 0.67
CA LEU A 172 -16.01 -7.64 0.09
C LEU A 172 -15.08 -8.86 -0.06
N ASP A 173 -15.07 -9.79 0.90
CA ASP A 173 -14.34 -11.06 0.80
C ASP A 173 -14.82 -11.89 -0.40
N ALA A 174 -16.14 -12.05 -0.59
CA ALA A 174 -16.69 -12.82 -1.69
C ALA A 174 -16.37 -12.19 -3.07
N LEU A 175 -16.40 -10.86 -3.14
CA LEU A 175 -16.01 -10.12 -4.35
C LEU A 175 -14.51 -10.21 -4.59
N TYR A 176 -13.69 -10.17 -3.54
CA TYR A 176 -12.25 -10.36 -3.65
C TYR A 176 -11.93 -11.75 -4.21
N GLU A 177 -12.59 -12.81 -3.72
CA GLU A 177 -12.46 -14.17 -4.28
C GLU A 177 -12.75 -14.23 -5.78
N THR A 178 -13.80 -13.53 -6.23
CA THR A 178 -14.17 -13.43 -7.65
C THR A 178 -13.14 -12.64 -8.45
N SER A 179 -12.61 -11.56 -7.89
CA SER A 179 -11.66 -10.66 -8.53
C SER A 179 -10.29 -11.28 -8.79
N LYS A 180 -9.94 -12.39 -8.13
CA LYS A 180 -8.65 -13.11 -8.30
C LYS A 180 -8.44 -13.73 -9.68
N VAL A 181 -9.41 -13.62 -10.59
CA VAL A 181 -9.19 -13.85 -12.03
C VAL A 181 -8.24 -12.81 -12.63
N LEU A 182 -8.14 -11.61 -12.03
CA LEU A 182 -7.05 -10.69 -12.26
C LEU A 182 -5.80 -11.23 -11.57
N VAL A 183 -4.73 -11.42 -12.35
CA VAL A 183 -3.44 -11.90 -11.85
C VAL A 183 -2.36 -10.93 -12.31
N VAL A 184 -1.68 -10.30 -11.34
CA VAL A 184 -0.66 -9.28 -11.56
C VAL A 184 0.72 -9.92 -11.49
N PRO A 185 1.51 -9.90 -12.56
CA PRO A 185 2.89 -10.39 -12.53
C PRO A 185 3.81 -9.35 -11.88
N PHE A 186 4.43 -9.70 -10.75
CA PHE A 186 5.51 -8.90 -10.16
C PHE A 186 6.86 -9.41 -10.69
N LYS A 187 7.52 -8.64 -11.56
CA LYS A 187 8.86 -9.03 -12.06
C LYS A 187 9.87 -9.05 -10.91
N SER A 188 10.47 -10.22 -10.65
CA SER A 188 11.69 -10.32 -9.84
C SER A 188 12.84 -9.66 -10.59
N SER A 189 13.42 -8.59 -10.04
CA SER A 189 14.45 -7.77 -10.68
C SER A 189 15.72 -8.58 -10.98
N ALA A 190 15.90 -9.01 -12.24
CA ALA A 190 17.19 -9.52 -12.75
C ALA A 190 17.69 -8.78 -14.01
N SER A 191 16.92 -7.85 -14.57
CA SER A 191 17.37 -7.04 -15.71
C SER A 191 16.75 -5.65 -15.63
N GLY A 192 17.59 -4.63 -15.52
CA GLY A 192 17.17 -3.24 -15.63
C GLY A 192 16.42 -3.02 -16.95
N SER A 193 15.35 -2.23 -16.88
CA SER A 193 14.32 -1.98 -17.91
C SER A 193 13.24 -3.05 -18.09
N GLU A 194 12.22 -2.99 -17.23
CA GLU A 194 10.80 -2.76 -17.55
C GLU A 194 9.97 -2.97 -16.27
N GLN A 195 9.49 -1.87 -15.71
CA GLN A 195 8.61 -1.81 -14.54
C GLN A 195 7.15 -2.03 -14.95
N TYR A 196 6.48 -2.92 -14.22
CA TYR A 196 5.05 -2.94 -13.91
C TYR A 196 5.04 -3.75 -12.60
N VAL A 197 4.96 -3.19 -11.40
CA VAL A 197 4.37 -1.95 -10.86
C VAL A 197 5.45 -1.10 -10.17
#